data_AF-A0A1W9J4Q5-F1
#
_entry.id   AF-A0A1W9J4Q5-F1
#
_cell.length_a   1.000
_cell.length_b   1.000
_cell.length_c   1.000
_cell.angle_alpha   90.00
_cell.angle_beta   90.00
_cell.angle_gamma   90.00
#
_symmetry.space_group_name_H-M   'P 1'
#
loop_
_entity.id
_entity.type
_entity.pdbx_description
1 polymer ?
#
loop_
_entity_poly.entity_id
_entity_poly.type
_entity_poly.pdbx_seq_one_letter_code
_entity_poly.pdbx_strand_id
1 'polypeptide(L)' 'MQLEDESGQATTPGQWLSYPVVLLCDACHRVQDGLSEQASEEKWTDQSRFFILHNLETSQVWRCHTLCRYCSEIRQDGAQ' A
#
# COMPACT_ATOMS: atom_id res chain seq x y z
N MET A 1 -2.23 8.91 -8.30
CA MET A 1 -1.79 7.60 -7.75
C MET A 1 -1.57 6.69 -8.94
N GLN A 2 -0.35 6.17 -9.12
CA GLN A 2 -0.08 5.10 -10.08
C GLN A 2 -0.24 3.77 -9.33
N LEU A 3 -0.97 2.84 -9.94
CA LEU A 3 -1.14 1.48 -9.44
C LEU A 3 -0.25 0.56 -10.27
N GLU A 4 0.42 -0.38 -9.60
CA GLU A 4 1.43 -1.25 -10.22
C GLU A 4 1.11 -2.72 -9.97
N ASP A 5 1.36 -3.57 -10.98
CA ASP A 5 1.18 -5.01 -10.90
C ASP A 5 2.42 -5.71 -10.31
N GLU A 6 2.44 -7.05 -10.27
CA GLU A 6 3.57 -7.82 -9.74
C GLU A 6 4.91 -7.55 -10.44
N SER A 7 4.86 -7.13 -11.70
CA SER A 7 6.00 -6.75 -12.53
C SER A 7 6.42 -5.28 -12.39
N GLY A 8 5.72 -4.49 -11.57
CA GLY A 8 6.00 -3.06 -11.39
C GLY A 8 5.62 -2.21 -12.60
N GLN A 9 4.68 -2.67 -13.44
CA GLN A 9 4.20 -1.91 -14.59
C GLN A 9 2.99 -1.06 -14.19
N ALA A 10 2.96 0.19 -14.62
CA ALA A 10 1.84 1.10 -14.34
C ALA A 10 0.59 0.66 -15.14
N THR A 11 -0.55 0.48 -14.48
CA THR A 11 -1.77 -0.06 -15.13
C THR A 11 -2.98 0.87 -15.02
N THR A 12 -3.97 0.67 -15.91
CA THR A 12 -5.20 1.49 -15.99
C THR A 12 -6.32 0.88 -15.12
N PRO A 13 -7.01 1.66 -14.26
CA PRO A 13 -7.94 1.13 -13.23
C PRO A 13 -9.14 0.28 -13.70
N GLY A 14 -9.53 0.36 -14.99
CA GLY A 14 -10.80 -0.16 -15.50
C GLY A 14 -10.95 -1.69 -15.61
N GLN A 15 -9.86 -2.48 -15.54
CA GLN A 15 -9.92 -3.95 -15.62
C GLN A 15 -9.94 -4.65 -14.24
N TRP A 16 -9.91 -3.90 -13.12
CA TRP A 16 -9.32 -4.40 -11.88
C TRP A 16 -10.20 -4.30 -10.63
N LEU A 17 -11.52 -4.13 -10.77
CA LEU A 17 -12.50 -4.05 -9.67
C LEU A 17 -12.60 -5.31 -8.79
N SER A 18 -11.77 -6.34 -9.02
CA SER A 18 -11.84 -7.64 -8.35
C SER A 18 -10.76 -7.87 -7.28
N TYR A 19 -9.69 -7.06 -7.24
CA TYR A 19 -8.59 -7.24 -6.27
C TYR A 19 -8.48 -6.06 -5.31
N PRO A 20 -8.23 -6.31 -4.01
CA PRO A 20 -8.03 -5.24 -3.03
C PRO A 20 -6.77 -4.42 -3.33
N VAL A 21 -6.81 -3.13 -3.03
CA VAL A 21 -5.66 -2.21 -3.11
C VAL A 21 -5.03 -2.08 -1.73
N VAL A 22 -3.72 -2.19 -1.65
CA VAL A 22 -2.91 -1.91 -0.47
C VAL A 22 -1.98 -0.72 -0.75
N LEU A 23 -1.80 0.14 0.25
CA LEU A 23 -0.76 1.17 0.22
C LEU A 23 0.53 0.57 0.74
N LEU A 24 1.64 0.75 0.02
CA LEU A 24 2.98 0.29 0.40
C LEU A 24 3.87 1.49 0.65
N CYS A 25 4.54 1.53 1.80
CA CYS A 25 5.50 2.57 2.14
C CYS A 25 6.87 2.26 1.52
N ASP A 26 7.37 3.10 0.61
CA ASP A 26 8.66 2.88 -0.05
C ASP A 26 9.87 2.95 0.90
N ALA A 27 9.72 3.64 2.04
CA ALA A 27 10.82 3.84 2.98
C ALA A 27 10.96 2.71 4.00
N CYS A 28 9.84 2.17 4.51
CA CYS A 28 9.86 1.16 5.57
C CYS A 28 9.15 -0.15 5.19
N HIS A 29 8.67 -0.27 3.95
CA HIS A 29 7.99 -1.45 3.40
C HIS A 29 6.75 -1.91 4.19
N ARG A 30 6.21 -1.06 5.05
CA ARG A 30 4.94 -1.31 5.73
C ARG A 30 3.80 -1.17 4.74
N VAL A 31 2.73 -1.90 4.99
CA VAL A 31 1.51 -1.87 4.19
C VAL A 31 0.30 -1.51 5.04
N GLN A 32 -0.71 -0.94 4.38
CA GLN A 32 -2.05 -0.79 4.95
C GLN A 32 -3.11 -0.98 3.85
N ASP A 33 -4.36 -1.13 4.27
CA ASP A 33 -5.49 -1.14 3.34
C ASP A 33 -5.60 0.23 2.62
N GLY A 34 -5.77 0.19 1.30
CA GLY A 34 -5.82 1.39 0.45
C GLY A 34 -7.18 1.77 -0.09
N LEU A 35 -8.24 0.98 0.16
CA LEU A 35 -9.57 1.19 -0.43
C LEU A 35 -10.73 1.18 0.56
N SER A 36 -10.50 0.98 1.85
CA SER A 36 -11.63 0.90 2.76
C SER A 36 -12.21 2.29 3.09
N GLU A 37 -13.43 2.56 2.61
CA GLU A 37 -14.32 3.60 3.18
C GLU A 37 -14.57 3.37 4.69
N GLN A 38 -14.20 2.20 5.22
CA GLN A 38 -14.24 1.81 6.63
C GLN A 38 -12.85 1.66 7.26
N ALA A 39 -11.74 2.08 6.61
CA ALA A 39 -10.41 2.13 7.22
C ALA A 39 -10.40 3.29 8.22
N SER A 40 -11.00 3.06 9.38
CA SER A 40 -11.23 4.11 10.36
C SER A 40 -9.96 4.65 11.02
N GLU A 41 -8.77 4.09 10.76
CA GLU A 41 -7.48 4.61 11.23
C GLU A 41 -6.33 4.12 10.31
N GLU A 42 -5.32 4.97 10.04
CA GLU A 42 -4.07 4.55 9.38
C GLU A 42 -3.37 3.47 10.21
N LYS A 43 -3.39 2.22 9.73
CA LYS A 43 -2.82 1.04 10.43
C LYS A 43 -1.74 0.38 9.58
N TRP A 44 -0.61 1.07 9.46
CA TRP A 44 0.60 0.54 8.83
C TRP A 44 1.18 -0.65 9.60
N THR A 45 1.24 -1.81 8.97
CA THR A 45 1.78 -3.05 9.53
C THR A 45 2.84 -3.66 8.61
N ASP A 46 3.57 -4.65 9.11
CA ASP A 46 4.42 -5.52 8.27
C ASP A 46 3.61 -6.16 7.13
N GLN A 47 4.24 -6.29 5.96
CA GLN A 47 3.64 -6.89 4.76
C GLN A 47 3.18 -8.32 5.03
N SER A 48 4.07 -9.21 5.46
CA SER A 48 3.73 -10.61 5.71
C SER A 48 2.54 -10.75 6.65
N ARG A 49 2.53 -9.95 7.73
CA ARG A 49 1.43 -9.96 8.70
C ARG A 49 0.10 -9.50 8.11
N PHE A 50 0.10 -8.44 7.30
CA PHE A 50 -1.13 -7.95 6.65
C PHE A 50 -1.74 -9.02 5.74
N PHE A 51 -0.92 -9.61 4.88
CA PHE A 51 -1.38 -10.60 3.90
C PHE A 51 -1.91 -11.86 4.59
N ILE A 52 -1.24 -12.32 5.65
CA ILE A 52 -1.73 -13.44 6.48
C ILE A 52 -3.08 -13.11 7.12
N LEU A 53 -3.22 -11.93 7.74
CA LEU A 53 -4.46 -11.55 8.44
C LEU A 53 -5.66 -11.42 7.49
N HIS A 54 -5.41 -10.98 6.26
CA HIS A 54 -6.45 -10.78 5.25
C HIS A 54 -6.60 -11.99 4.31
N ASN A 55 -5.82 -13.07 4.51
CA ASN A 55 -5.78 -14.24 3.63
C ASN A 55 -5.57 -13.86 2.15
N LEU A 56 -4.62 -12.97 1.91
CA LEU A 56 -4.25 -12.44 0.59
C LEU A 56 -2.87 -12.95 0.19
N GLU A 57 -2.67 -13.18 -1.10
CA GLU A 57 -1.35 -13.39 -1.68
C GLU A 57 -0.82 -12.10 -2.32
N THR A 58 0.50 -11.97 -2.45
CA THR A 58 1.15 -10.81 -3.07
C THR A 58 0.68 -10.56 -4.51
N SER A 59 0.32 -11.60 -5.25
CA SER A 59 -0.23 -11.54 -6.61
C SER A 59 -1.72 -11.18 -6.67
N GLN A 60 -2.41 -11.18 -5.52
CA GLN A 60 -3.85 -10.95 -5.41
C GLN A 60 -4.17 -9.55 -4.87
N VAL A 61 -3.21 -8.62 -4.87
CA VAL A 61 -3.43 -7.25 -4.41
C VAL A 61 -2.76 -6.26 -5.34
N TRP A 62 -3.34 -5.07 -5.43
CA TRP A 62 -2.71 -3.92 -6.06
C TRP A 62 -1.88 -3.15 -5.06
N ARG A 63 -0.69 -2.72 -5.49
CA ARG A 63 0.18 -1.90 -4.63
C ARG A 63 0.15 -0.48 -5.14
N CYS A 64 -0.20 0.43 -4.25
CA CYS A 64 0.05 1.85 -4.46
C CYS A 64 1.25 2.24 -3.62
N HIS A 65 2.33 2.61 -4.30
CA HIS A 65 3.55 3.10 -3.66
C HIS A 65 3.31 4.50 -3.10
N THR A 66 3.69 4.71 -1.84
CA THR A 66 3.51 5.97 -1.11
C THR A 66 4.50 6.03 0.08
N LEU A 67 4.37 7.05 0.94
CA LEU A 67 5.06 7.12 2.23
C LEU A 67 4.04 7.07 3.36
N CYS A 68 4.33 6.27 4.40
CA CYS A 68 3.55 6.30 5.63
C CYS A 68 3.77 7.63 6.37
N ARG A 69 2.78 8.05 7.17
CA ARG A 69 2.86 9.31 7.94
C ARG A 69 4.20 9.50 8.65
N TYR A 70 4.66 8.48 9.37
CA TYR A 70 5.94 8.50 10.07
C TYR A 70 7.14 8.76 9.14
N CYS A 71 7.21 8.07 7.99
CA CYS A 71 8.28 8.27 7.02
C CYS A 71 8.17 9.61 6.29
N SER A 72 6.95 10.11 6.07
CA SER A 72 6.72 11.45 5.52
C SER A 72 7.21 12.53 6.48
N GLU A 73 6.90 12.41 7.78
CA GLU A 73 7.33 13.35 8.83
C GLU A 73 8.86 13.34 8.98
N ILE A 74 9.51 12.17 9.00
CA ILE A 74 10.99 12.07 9.06
C ILE A 74 11.66 12.73 7.85
N ARG A 75 11.11 12.53 6.64
CA ARG A 75 11.69 13.11 5.42
C ARG A 75 11.54 14.63 5.35
N GLN A 76 10.55 15.20 6.06
CA GLN A 76 10.40 16.65 6.17
C GLN A 76 11.39 17.25 7.18
N ASP A 77 11.72 16.54 8.25
CA ASP A 77 12.68 17.00 9.27
C ASP A 77 14.14 16.99 8.78
N GLY A 78 14.47 16.08 7.85
CA GLY A 78 15.81 15.98 7.25
C GLY A 78 16.09 16.91 6.06
N ALA A 79 15.16 17.81 5.72
CA ALA A 79 15.27 18.73 4.57
C ALA A 79 15.69 20.16 4.96
N GLN A 80 16.41 20.32 6.08
CA GLN A 80 17.02 21.58 6.52
C GLN A 80 18.45 21.75 6.03
#